data_AF-A0A9P1D9I3-F1
#
_entry.id   AF-A0A9P1D9I3-F1
#
_cell.length_a   1.000
_cell.length_b   1.000
_cell.length_c   1.000
_cell.angle_alpha   90.00
_cell.angle_beta   90.00
_cell.angle_gamma   90.00
#
_symmetry.space_group_name_H-M   'P 1'
#
loop_
_entity.id
_entity.type
_entity.pdbx_description
1 polymer ?
#
loop_
_entity_poly.entity_id
_entity_poly.type
_entity_poly.pdbx_seq_one_letter_code
_entity_poly.pdbx_strand_id
1 'polypeptide(L)'
;MQDKLTWALPRADGCSRYSLPVFADGTRNARASADLAGALIQQKMWQRGARSLILHGPPKLCQFLQECYFAGGLYEYDVVSMPKLCGTPDHVFEVQIVKKETDVPASTRSRGTKLVREHADGCKAVLSDLSETEPKVGLT
;
A
#
# COMPACT_ATOMS: atom_id res chain seq x y z
N MET A 1 -12.60 19.89 11.49
CA MET A 1 -11.55 19.89 10.46
C MET A 1 -11.32 18.44 10.05
N GLN A 2 -11.23 18.17 8.74
CA GLN A 2 -10.80 16.86 8.25
C GLN A 2 -9.29 16.94 8.04
N ASP A 3 -8.56 16.00 8.63
CA ASP A 3 -7.13 15.82 8.37
C ASP A 3 -6.94 14.95 7.13
N LYS A 4 -5.70 14.64 6.77
CA LYS A 4 -5.36 13.82 5.62
C LYS A 4 -4.32 12.79 5.99
N LEU A 5 -4.55 11.55 5.57
CA LEU A 5 -3.54 10.51 5.50
C LEU A 5 -2.98 10.49 4.07
N THR A 6 -1.66 10.50 3.93
CA THR A 6 -0.94 10.28 2.67
C THR A 6 0.01 9.11 2.89
N TRP A 7 0.01 8.15 1.96
CA TRP A 7 0.90 7.00 2.04
C TRP A 7 1.53 6.64 0.71
N ALA A 8 2.67 5.96 0.78
CA ALA A 8 3.36 5.40 -0.36
C ALA A 8 3.63 3.91 -0.17
N LEU A 9 3.62 3.20 -1.31
CA LEU A 9 3.94 1.79 -1.45
C LEU A 9 5.13 1.64 -2.40
N PRO A 10 6.37 1.76 -1.90
CA PRO A 10 7.57 1.55 -2.71
C PRO A 10 7.69 0.09 -3.17
N ARG A 11 8.29 -0.09 -4.34
CA ARG A 11 8.66 -1.36 -4.98
C ARG A 11 10.10 -1.29 -5.47
N ALA A 12 10.61 -2.39 -6.02
CA ALA A 12 11.93 -2.41 -6.64
C ALA A 12 12.04 -1.46 -7.85
N ASP A 13 10.95 -1.28 -8.62
CA ASP A 13 10.96 -0.56 -9.89
C ASP A 13 10.06 0.69 -9.93
N GLY A 14 9.50 1.11 -8.78
CA GLY A 14 8.62 2.26 -8.73
C GLY A 14 7.95 2.46 -7.38
N CYS A 15 6.97 3.35 -7.34
CA CYS A 15 6.22 3.69 -6.14
C CYS A 15 4.78 4.08 -6.49
N SER A 16 3.82 3.67 -5.67
CA SER A 16 2.45 4.21 -5.73
C SER A 16 2.20 5.08 -4.53
N ARG A 17 1.65 6.28 -4.73
CA ARG A 17 1.28 7.22 -3.66
C ARG A 17 -0.22 7.49 -3.70
N TYR A 18 -0.84 7.54 -2.52
CA TYR A 18 -2.26 7.75 -2.34
C TYR A 18 -2.53 8.72 -1.19
N SER A 19 -3.76 9.22 -1.11
CA SER A 19 -4.24 10.02 0.01
C SER A 19 -5.71 9.73 0.32
N LEU A 20 -6.08 9.98 1.57
CA LEU A 20 -7.43 9.78 2.10
C LEU A 20 -7.75 10.92 3.07
N PRO A 21 -8.88 11.64 2.91
CA PRO A 21 -9.41 12.50 3.97
C PRO A 21 -9.77 11.66 5.20
N VAL A 22 -9.31 12.08 6.36
CA VAL A 22 -9.50 11.35 7.62
C VAL A 22 -10.01 12.28 8.72
N PHE A 23 -10.64 11.68 9.72
CA PHE A 23 -10.97 12.41 10.94
C PHE A 23 -9.71 12.65 11.77
N ALA A 24 -9.62 13.82 12.40
CA ALA A 24 -8.54 14.15 13.31
C ALA A 24 -8.50 13.19 14.52
N ASP A 25 -7.32 13.06 15.10
CA ASP A 25 -7.09 12.24 16.30
C ASP A 25 -8.01 12.67 17.46
N GLY A 26 -8.46 11.68 18.25
CA GLY A 26 -9.30 11.92 19.44
C GLY A 26 -10.77 12.21 19.15
N THR A 27 -11.17 12.30 17.88
CA THR A 27 -12.59 12.39 17.51
C THR A 27 -13.26 11.02 17.58
N ARG A 28 -14.59 11.00 17.83
CA ARG A 28 -15.39 9.76 17.85
C ARG A 28 -15.23 8.91 16.59
N ASN A 29 -14.96 9.55 15.45
CA ASN A 29 -14.88 8.91 14.14
C ASN A 29 -13.43 8.58 13.72
N ALA A 30 -12.42 8.87 14.55
CA ALA A 30 -11.02 8.60 14.21
C ALA A 30 -10.78 7.12 13.92
N ARG A 31 -11.44 6.21 14.68
CA ARG A 31 -11.33 4.77 14.46
C ARG A 31 -11.83 4.33 13.08
N ALA A 32 -12.92 4.91 12.59
CA ALA A 32 -13.42 4.62 11.24
C ALA A 32 -12.41 5.00 10.14
N SER A 33 -11.62 6.06 10.36
CA SER A 33 -10.52 6.41 9.44
C SER A 33 -9.43 5.36 9.45
N ALA A 34 -9.11 4.82 10.62
CA ALA A 34 -8.08 3.80 10.79
C ALA A 34 -8.46 2.47 10.12
N ASP A 35 -9.70 2.01 10.34
CA ASP A 35 -10.19 0.77 9.75
C ASP A 35 -10.26 0.87 8.22
N LEU A 36 -10.78 1.99 7.69
CA LEU A 36 -10.85 2.24 6.24
C LEU A 36 -9.46 2.38 5.61
N ALA A 37 -8.56 3.12 6.25
CA ALA A 37 -7.19 3.31 5.76
C ALA A 37 -6.44 1.98 5.69
N GLY A 38 -6.55 1.12 6.71
CA GLY A 38 -5.96 -0.20 6.71
C GLY A 38 -6.47 -1.04 5.53
N ALA A 39 -7.78 -1.15 5.35
CA ALA A 39 -8.34 -1.94 4.25
C ALA A 39 -7.90 -1.42 2.87
N LEU A 40 -7.85 -0.10 2.67
CA LEU A 40 -7.39 0.50 1.42
C LEU A 40 -5.90 0.28 1.17
N ILE A 41 -5.06 0.39 2.19
CA ILE A 41 -3.62 0.09 2.07
C ILE A 41 -3.44 -1.38 1.66
N GLN A 42 -4.14 -2.31 2.32
CA GLN A 42 -4.08 -3.74 1.99
C GLN A 42 -4.50 -3.98 0.53
N GLN A 43 -5.66 -3.43 0.14
CA GLN A 43 -6.14 -3.56 -1.24
C GLN A 43 -5.14 -3.01 -2.26
N LYS A 44 -4.56 -1.83 -2.02
CA LYS A 44 -3.57 -1.23 -2.93
C LYS A 44 -2.27 -2.02 -2.95
N MET A 45 -1.86 -2.60 -1.83
CA MET A 45 -0.72 -3.50 -1.74
C MET A 45 -0.91 -4.72 -2.63
N TRP A 46 -2.07 -5.39 -2.60
CA TRP A 46 -2.34 -6.53 -3.47
C TRP A 46 -2.54 -6.17 -4.94
N GLN A 47 -3.06 -4.98 -5.25
CA GLN A 47 -3.25 -4.53 -6.64
C GLN A 47 -1.93 -4.17 -7.33
N ARG A 48 -0.97 -3.60 -6.59
CA ARG A 48 0.23 -2.99 -7.19
C ARG A 48 1.53 -3.64 -6.74
N GLY A 49 1.52 -4.38 -5.63
CA GLY A 49 2.71 -4.82 -4.92
C GLY A 49 3.33 -3.70 -4.08
N ALA A 50 4.01 -4.10 -3.02
CA ALA A 50 4.83 -3.21 -2.20
C ALA A 50 5.90 -4.01 -1.46
N ARG A 51 7.04 -3.37 -1.16
CA ARG A 51 8.06 -3.91 -0.26
C ARG A 51 8.12 -3.18 1.08
N SER A 52 7.50 -2.01 1.17
CA SER A 52 7.43 -1.20 2.38
C SER A 52 6.21 -0.28 2.33
N LEU A 53 5.91 0.36 3.46
CA LEU A 53 4.84 1.33 3.62
C LEU A 53 5.40 2.61 4.24
N ILE A 54 5.14 3.76 3.62
CA ILE A 54 5.55 5.07 4.15
C ILE A 54 4.28 5.87 4.43
N LEU A 55 4.14 6.40 5.64
CA LEU A 55 2.93 7.06 6.15
C LEU A 55 3.22 8.51 6.56
N HIS A 56 2.27 9.39 6.26
CA HIS A 56 2.21 10.75 6.80
C HIS A 56 0.75 11.12 7.07
N GLY A 57 0.46 11.69 8.24
CA GLY A 57 -0.89 12.04 8.65
C GLY A 57 -1.02 12.18 10.17
N PRO A 58 -2.24 12.12 10.73
CA PRO A 58 -2.48 12.17 12.17
C PRO A 58 -1.61 11.14 12.94
N PRO A 59 -0.90 11.55 14.01
CA PRO A 59 0.07 10.68 14.68
C PRO A 59 -0.51 9.35 15.19
N LYS A 60 -1.68 9.36 15.85
CA LYS A 60 -2.28 8.12 16.39
C LYS A 60 -2.75 7.20 15.28
N LEU A 61 -3.28 7.76 14.19
CA LEU A 61 -3.64 6.99 12.99
C LEU A 61 -2.40 6.30 12.39
N CYS A 62 -1.30 7.03 12.19
CA CYS A 62 -0.08 6.49 11.61
C CYS A 62 0.55 5.40 12.51
N GLN A 63 0.55 5.61 13.83
CA GLN A 63 1.02 4.61 14.80
C GLN A 63 0.17 3.34 14.77
N PHE A 64 -1.16 3.49 14.80
CA PHE A 64 -2.07 2.35 14.68
C PHE A 64 -1.83 1.55 13.40
N LEU A 65 -1.67 2.24 12.26
CA LEU A 65 -1.39 1.56 10.99
C LEU A 65 -0.02 0.87 11.01
N GLN A 66 1.00 1.47 11.63
CA GLN A 66 2.32 0.84 11.81
C GLN A 66 2.22 -0.45 12.63
N GLU A 67 1.45 -0.46 13.72
CA GLU A 67 1.19 -1.67 14.52
C GLU A 67 0.42 -2.74 13.72
N CYS A 68 -0.52 -2.32 12.87
CA CYS A 68 -1.26 -3.24 12.02
C CYS A 68 -0.39 -3.89 10.93
N TYR A 69 0.54 -3.14 10.34
CA TYR A 69 1.46 -3.58 9.27
C TYR A 69 2.83 -4.01 9.82
N PHE A 70 2.83 -4.77 10.90
CA PHE A 70 4.02 -5.34 11.50
C PHE A 70 3.89 -6.88 11.60
N ALA A 71 5.00 -7.58 11.82
CA ALA A 71 4.96 -9.02 12.09
C ALA A 71 4.23 -9.27 13.43
N GLY A 72 3.15 -10.04 13.42
CA GLY A 72 2.23 -10.18 14.57
C GLY A 72 1.10 -9.13 14.62
N GLY A 73 1.04 -8.22 13.65
CA GLY A 73 -0.05 -7.25 13.48
C GLY A 73 -1.24 -7.81 12.70
N LEU A 74 -2.30 -7.01 12.59
CA LEU A 74 -3.54 -7.40 11.87
C LEU A 74 -3.29 -7.83 10.41
N TYR A 75 -2.31 -7.22 9.74
CA TYR A 75 -1.94 -7.47 8.35
C TYR A 75 -0.64 -8.28 8.23
N GLU A 76 -0.30 -9.12 9.22
CA GLU A 76 0.93 -9.93 9.24
C GLU A 76 1.11 -10.73 7.95
N TYR A 77 0.06 -11.41 7.50
CA TYR A 77 0.13 -12.23 6.29
C TYR A 77 0.53 -11.40 5.06
N ASP A 78 0.01 -10.18 4.96
CA ASP A 78 0.32 -9.27 3.85
C ASP A 78 1.79 -8.86 3.89
N VAL A 79 2.31 -8.41 5.04
CA VAL A 79 3.70 -7.94 5.16
C VAL A 79 4.73 -9.07 5.06
N VAL A 80 4.36 -10.31 5.41
CA VAL A 80 5.23 -11.49 5.27
C VAL A 80 5.21 -12.06 3.85
N SER A 81 4.06 -12.02 3.18
CA SER A 81 3.88 -12.63 1.85
C SER A 81 4.22 -11.69 0.71
N MET A 82 3.89 -10.40 0.84
CA MET A 82 4.01 -9.42 -0.24
C MET A 82 5.45 -9.31 -0.78
N PRO A 83 6.51 -9.23 0.05
CA PRO A 83 7.88 -9.19 -0.47
C PRO A 83 8.24 -10.42 -1.31
N LYS A 84 7.81 -11.62 -0.89
CA LYS A 84 8.04 -12.88 -1.61
C LYS A 84 7.35 -12.87 -2.97
N LEU A 85 6.07 -12.47 -3.00
CA LEU A 85 5.27 -12.40 -4.22
C LEU A 85 5.76 -11.31 -5.20
N CYS A 86 6.35 -10.24 -4.68
CA CYS A 86 6.90 -9.13 -5.45
C CYS A 86 8.37 -9.30 -5.86
N GLY A 87 8.96 -10.48 -5.67
CA GLY A 87 10.33 -10.78 -6.09
C GLY A 87 11.43 -10.18 -5.20
N THR A 88 11.09 -9.86 -3.94
CA THR A 88 12.05 -9.43 -2.91
C THR A 88 11.90 -10.30 -1.64
N PRO A 89 12.11 -11.63 -1.72
CA PRO A 89 11.84 -12.56 -0.62
C PRO A 89 12.72 -12.30 0.62
N ASP A 90 13.93 -11.77 0.44
CA ASP A 90 14.87 -11.45 1.52
C ASP A 90 14.62 -10.06 2.16
N HIS A 91 13.64 -9.31 1.65
CA HIS A 91 13.33 -7.99 2.18
C HIS A 91 12.25 -8.08 3.27
N VAL A 92 12.62 -7.68 4.48
CA VAL A 92 11.66 -7.48 5.57
C VAL A 92 10.80 -6.27 5.23
N PHE A 93 9.49 -6.41 5.32
CA PHE A 93 8.58 -5.32 5.04
C PHE A 93 8.66 -4.26 6.15
N GLU A 94 9.02 -3.03 5.78
CA GLU A 94 9.20 -1.93 6.72
C GLU A 94 8.05 -0.93 6.66
N VAL A 95 7.67 -0.38 7.82
CA VAL A 95 6.71 0.72 7.92
C VAL A 95 7.38 1.95 8.51
N GLN A 96 7.41 3.04 7.75
CA GLN A 96 8.03 4.30 8.15
C GLN A 96 6.98 5.41 8.28
N ILE A 97 7.02 6.16 9.38
CA ILE A 97 6.23 7.37 9.56
C ILE A 97 7.14 8.58 9.30
N VAL A 98 6.79 9.43 8.33
CA VAL A 98 7.57 10.62 7.97
C VAL A 98 6.94 11.90 8.49
N LYS A 99 7.80 12.87 8.85
CA LYS A 99 7.37 14.13 9.47
C LYS A 99 6.68 15.07 8.49
N LYS A 100 7.15 15.15 7.25
CA LYS A 100 6.60 16.03 6.23
C LYS A 100 5.92 15.23 5.13
N GLU A 101 4.80 15.72 4.62
CA GLU A 101 4.13 15.11 3.48
C GLU A 101 5.02 15.03 2.22
N THR A 102 5.94 15.98 2.06
CA THR A 102 6.90 16.00 0.95
C THR A 102 7.88 14.84 0.99
N ASP A 103 8.06 14.22 2.16
CA ASP A 103 8.95 13.08 2.34
C ASP A 103 8.27 11.76 1.96
N VAL A 104 6.95 11.78 1.68
CA VAL A 104 6.24 10.64 1.10
C VAL A 104 6.57 10.58 -0.40
N PRO A 105 7.26 9.53 -0.90
CA PRO A 105 7.72 9.48 -2.29
C PRO A 105 6.58 9.65 -3.28
N ALA A 106 6.82 10.45 -4.33
CA ALA A 106 5.85 10.64 -5.40
C ALA A 106 5.55 9.32 -6.15
N SER A 107 4.37 9.23 -6.74
CA SER A 107 4.02 8.09 -7.58
C SER A 107 4.89 8.08 -8.83
N THR A 108 5.47 6.92 -9.17
CA THR A 108 6.24 6.70 -10.38
C THR A 108 5.68 5.48 -11.12
N ARG A 109 5.75 5.46 -12.45
CA ARG A 109 5.33 4.28 -13.22
C ARG A 109 6.25 3.12 -12.88
N SER A 110 5.68 2.00 -12.44
CA SER A 110 6.33 0.70 -12.47
C SER A 110 6.16 0.08 -13.86
N ARG A 111 7.09 -0.76 -14.29
CA ARG A 111 6.98 -1.51 -15.56
C ARG A 111 6.02 -2.70 -15.48
N GLY A 112 5.35 -2.87 -14.34
CA GLY A 112 4.38 -3.92 -14.07
C GLY A 112 4.97 -4.94 -13.09
N THR A 113 4.14 -5.40 -12.15
CA THR A 113 4.55 -6.38 -11.15
C THR A 113 4.60 -7.75 -11.83
N LYS A 114 5.79 -8.25 -12.17
CA LYS A 114 5.95 -9.64 -12.60
C LYS A 114 5.88 -10.51 -11.34
N LEU A 115 4.66 -10.92 -10.96
CA LEU A 115 4.46 -11.83 -9.84
C LEU A 115 5.34 -13.09 -10.04
N VAL A 116 6.13 -13.43 -9.03
CA VAL A 116 6.97 -14.63 -9.08
C VAL A 116 6.07 -15.84 -8.87
N ARG A 117 5.82 -16.61 -9.95
CA ARG A 117 4.89 -17.76 -9.97
C ARG A 117 5.20 -18.82 -8.90
N GLU A 118 6.47 -18.99 -8.52
CA GLU A 118 6.92 -20.03 -7.59
C GLU A 118 6.39 -19.86 -6.15
N HIS A 119 5.96 -18.65 -5.79
CA HIS A 119 5.37 -18.37 -4.47
C HIS A 119 3.83 -18.29 -4.48
N ALA A 120 3.20 -18.62 -5.62
CA ALA A 120 1.75 -18.57 -5.80
C ALA A 120 1.06 -19.93 -5.66
N ASP A 121 1.77 -21.03 -5.35
CA ASP A 121 1.16 -22.34 -5.17
C ASP A 121 0.18 -22.33 -3.98
N GLY A 122 -1.12 -22.29 -4.30
CA GLY A 122 -2.24 -22.11 -3.37
C GLY A 122 -3.08 -20.85 -3.63
N CYS A 123 -2.49 -19.81 -4.22
CA CYS A 123 -3.18 -18.62 -4.69
C CYS A 123 -3.41 -18.76 -6.21
N LYS A 124 -4.62 -19.17 -6.62
CA LYS A 124 -5.05 -19.10 -8.03
C LYS A 124 -4.73 -17.68 -8.53
N ALA A 125 -3.72 -17.55 -9.38
CA ALA A 125 -3.28 -16.30 -9.95
C ALA A 125 -4.38 -15.77 -10.88
N VAL A 126 -5.26 -14.90 -10.38
CA VAL A 126 -6.28 -14.20 -11.18
C VAL A 126 -5.81 -12.80 -11.62
N LEU A 127 -4.56 -12.42 -11.35
CA LEU A 127 -4.07 -11.05 -11.60
C LEU A 127 -3.19 -10.90 -12.85
N SER A 128 -3.21 -11.85 -13.79
CA SER A 128 -2.40 -11.75 -15.01
C SER A 128 -2.97 -10.86 -16.11
N ASP A 129 -4.07 -10.10 -15.89
CA ASP A 129 -4.59 -9.23 -16.96
C ASP A 129 -5.39 -8.01 -16.48
N LEU A 130 -4.83 -7.22 -15.55
CA LEU A 130 -5.27 -5.84 -15.34
C LEU A 130 -4.27 -4.86 -15.97
N SER A 131 -3.95 -5.05 -17.26
CA SER A 131 -3.54 -3.91 -18.07
C SER A 131 -4.81 -3.13 -18.39
N GLU A 132 -4.91 -1.89 -17.89
CA GLU A 132 -5.86 -0.91 -18.40
C GLU A 132 -5.57 -0.72 -19.90
N THR A 133 -6.29 -1.44 -20.75
CA THR A 133 -6.33 -1.15 -22.18
C THR A 133 -7.25 0.05 -22.36
N GLU A 134 -6.65 1.24 -22.49
CA GLU A 134 -7.41 2.38 -23.00
C GLU A 134 -7.94 2.04 -24.41
N PRO A 135 -9.23 2.28 -24.70
CA PRO A 135 -9.74 2.12 -26.05
C PRO A 135 -9.06 3.16 -26.95
N LYS A 136 -8.31 2.69 -27.96
CA LYS A 136 -7.88 3.53 -29.07
C LYS A 136 -9.12 3.98 -29.83
N VAL A 137 -9.60 5.19 -29.54
CA VAL A 137 -10.57 5.88 -30.40
C VAL A 137 -9.83 6.26 -31.67
N GLY A 138 -10.01 5.44 -32.72
CA GLY A 138 -9.59 5.79 -34.07
C GLY A 138 -10.48 6.91 -34.60
N LEU A 139 -9.89 8.09 -34.83
CA LEU A 139 -10.45 9.08 -35.73
C LEU A 139 -10.19 8.57 -37.16
N THR A 140 -11.26 8.15 -37.83
CA THR A 140 -11.39 8.17 -39.29
C THR A 140 -12.21 9.37 -39.69
#